data_AF-A0A318R185-F1
#
_entry.id   AF-A0A318R185-F1
#
_cell.length_a   1.000
_cell.length_b   1.000
_cell.length_c   1.000
_cell.angle_alpha   90.00
_cell.angle_beta   90.00
_cell.angle_gamma   90.00
#
_symmetry.space_group_name_H-M   'P 1'
#
loop_
_entity.id
_entity.type
_entity.pdbx_description
1 polymer ?
#
loop_
_entity_poly.entity_id
_entity_poly.type
_entity_poly.pdbx_seq_one_letter_code
_entity_poly.pdbx_strand_id
1 'polypeptide(L)'
;MLSGNVNAAPLPHHNRMIFMTSPARDSAATTDEMLRQHIHDIRGHLSPAMLRADSLALSKDAHTRQAAQDILAALDAATRELSAMRRLLSTRTP
;
A
#
# COMPACT_ATOMS: atom_id res chain seq x y z
N MET A 1 73.68 -19.41 -4.65
CA MET A 1 72.47 -19.37 -5.49
C MET A 1 71.28 -19.21 -4.54
N LEU A 2 70.49 -18.15 -4.74
CA LEU A 2 69.31 -17.78 -3.95
C LEU A 2 68.10 -18.61 -4.38
N SER A 3 67.33 -19.17 -3.44
CA SER A 3 65.89 -19.47 -3.53
C SER A 3 65.48 -19.97 -2.14
N GLY A 4 64.58 -19.34 -1.38
CA GLY A 4 63.38 -18.60 -1.76
C GLY A 4 62.21 -19.32 -1.11
N ASN A 5 61.96 -19.02 0.16
CA ASN A 5 60.89 -19.58 0.98
C ASN A 5 59.58 -18.84 0.68
N VAL A 6 58.52 -19.51 0.24
CA VAL A 6 57.15 -18.97 0.31
C VAL A 6 56.14 -20.09 0.56
N ASN A 7 55.66 -20.08 1.80
CA ASN A 7 54.47 -20.75 2.28
C ASN A 7 53.22 -19.96 1.84
N ALA A 8 52.04 -20.59 1.97
CA ALA A 8 50.68 -20.04 1.81
C ALA A 8 50.01 -20.14 0.42
N ALA A 9 49.21 -21.20 0.27
CA ALA A 9 47.86 -21.11 -0.31
C ALA A 9 46.84 -20.95 0.84
N PRO A 10 45.56 -20.53 0.65
CA PRO A 10 44.83 -20.38 -0.62
C PRO A 10 44.10 -19.02 -0.80
N LEU A 11 43.79 -18.66 -2.05
CA LEU A 11 42.87 -17.58 -2.41
C LEU A 11 41.48 -18.15 -2.73
N PRO A 12 40.43 -17.70 -2.05
CA PRO A 12 39.09 -17.69 -2.63
C PRO A 12 38.53 -16.28 -2.56
N HIS A 13 38.80 -15.45 -3.57
CA HIS A 13 38.04 -14.22 -3.76
C HIS A 13 36.70 -14.56 -4.41
N HIS A 14 35.78 -15.10 -3.61
CA HIS A 14 34.37 -14.94 -3.88
C HIS A 14 34.06 -13.45 -3.73
N ASN A 15 34.04 -12.74 -4.87
CA ASN A 15 33.48 -11.39 -4.94
C ASN A 15 31.96 -11.52 -4.81
N ARG A 16 31.51 -11.85 -3.60
CA ARG A 16 30.11 -11.79 -3.19
C ARG A 16 29.78 -10.31 -3.13
N MET A 17 29.26 -9.77 -4.23
CA MET A 17 28.52 -8.52 -4.22
C MET A 17 27.39 -8.68 -3.19
N ILE A 18 27.66 -8.23 -1.97
CA ILE A 18 26.60 -8.00 -0.98
C ILE A 18 25.81 -6.84 -1.56
N PHE A 19 24.65 -7.18 -2.13
CA PHE A 19 23.57 -6.24 -2.37
C PHE A 19 23.36 -5.48 -1.05
N MET A 20 23.91 -4.27 -0.94
CA MET A 20 23.43 -3.32 0.04
C MET A 20 22.07 -2.85 -0.46
N THR A 21 21.05 -3.68 -0.21
CA THR A 21 19.67 -3.18 -0.18
C THR A 21 19.65 -2.11 0.90
N SER A 22 19.54 -0.86 0.45
CA SER A 22 19.54 0.28 1.35
C SER A 22 18.33 0.13 2.28
N PRO A 23 18.51 0.06 3.61
CA PRO A 23 17.42 -0.19 4.55
C PRO A 23 16.33 0.91 4.46
N ALA A 24 16.68 2.09 3.98
CA ALA A 24 15.75 3.18 3.72
C ALA A 24 14.76 2.85 2.57
N ARG A 25 15.20 2.11 1.55
CA ARG A 25 14.35 1.71 0.41
C ARG A 25 13.35 0.63 0.83
N ASP A 26 13.79 -0.32 1.65
CA ASP A 26 12.94 -1.40 2.18
C ASP A 26 11.94 -0.86 3.21
N SER A 27 12.33 0.13 4.02
CA SER A 27 11.43 0.80 4.98
C SER A 27 10.34 1.64 4.28
N ALA A 28 10.68 2.31 3.18
CA ALA A 28 9.69 3.06 2.38
C ALA A 28 8.70 2.11 1.68
N ALA A 29 9.19 1.00 1.10
CA ALA A 29 8.34 0.01 0.44
C ALA A 29 7.35 -0.67 1.41
N THR A 30 7.80 -0.99 2.63
CA THR A 30 6.94 -1.56 3.69
C THR A 30 5.89 -0.55 4.17
N THR A 31 6.26 0.73 4.30
CA THR A 31 5.30 1.80 4.65
C THR A 31 4.23 2.00 3.58
N ASP A 32 4.62 2.00 2.30
CA ASP A 32 3.68 2.14 1.18
C ASP A 32 2.73 0.93 1.05
N GLU A 33 3.21 -0.28 1.35
CA GLU A 33 2.35 -1.48 1.40
C GLU A 33 1.36 -1.41 2.56
N MET A 34 1.81 -1.05 3.77
CA MET A 34 0.92 -0.87 4.92
C MET A 34 -0.17 0.17 4.66
N LEU A 35 0.19 1.29 4.03
CA LEU A 35 -0.77 2.34 3.69
C LEU A 35 -1.78 1.86 2.63
N ARG A 36 -1.34 1.08 1.63
CA ARG A 36 -2.24 0.46 0.65
C ARG A 36 -3.21 -0.52 1.31
N GLN A 37 -2.74 -1.31 2.27
CA GLN A 37 -3.59 -2.22 3.05
C GLN A 37 -4.63 -1.44 3.87
N HIS A 38 -4.21 -0.41 4.61
CA HIS A 38 -5.15 0.40 5.39
C HIS A 38 -6.21 1.08 4.52
N ILE A 39 -5.86 1.57 3.33
CA ILE A 39 -6.83 2.12 2.37
C ILE A 39 -7.83 1.04 1.93
N HIS A 40 -7.38 -0.19 1.69
CA HIS A 40 -8.26 -1.31 1.37
C HIS A 40 -9.21 -1.61 2.52
N ASP A 41 -8.71 -1.69 3.75
CA ASP A 41 -9.50 -1.99 4.96
C ASP A 41 -10.57 -0.92 5.20
N ILE A 42 -10.21 0.37 5.08
CA ILE A 42 -11.17 1.48 5.21
C ILE A 42 -12.30 1.34 4.19
N ARG A 43 -11.98 1.03 2.92
CA ARG A 43 -13.03 0.78 1.90
C ARG A 43 -13.91 -0.43 2.26
N GLY A 44 -13.31 -1.47 2.83
CA GLY A 44 -14.03 -2.61 3.39
C GLY A 44 -15.03 -2.19 4.49
N HIS A 45 -14.61 -1.34 5.42
CA HIS A 45 -15.47 -0.84 6.50
C HIS A 45 -16.58 0.10 6.02
N LEU A 46 -16.36 0.85 4.95
CA LEU A 46 -17.39 1.72 4.36
C LEU A 46 -18.44 0.94 3.55
N SER A 47 -18.09 -0.24 3.04
CA SER A 47 -18.98 -1.02 2.16
C SER A 47 -20.33 -1.38 2.80
N PRO A 48 -20.41 -1.84 4.06
CA PRO A 48 -21.70 -2.05 4.74
C PRO A 48 -22.53 -0.77 4.88
N ALA A 49 -21.90 0.38 5.12
CA ALA A 49 -22.60 1.66 5.23
C ALA A 49 -23.20 2.09 3.89
N MET A 50 -22.47 1.88 2.78
CA MET A 50 -22.99 2.12 1.43
C MET A 50 -24.21 1.24 1.13
N LEU A 51 -24.14 -0.07 1.42
CA LEU A 51 -25.26 -0.98 1.20
C LEU A 51 -26.49 -0.63 2.05
N ARG A 52 -26.27 -0.20 3.30
CA ARG A 52 -27.36 0.27 4.17
C ARG A 52 -27.99 1.54 3.63
N ALA A 53 -27.19 2.52 3.21
CA ALA A 53 -27.69 3.77 2.65
C ALA A 53 -28.43 3.52 1.32
N ASP A 54 -27.94 2.63 0.47
CA ASP A 54 -28.64 2.21 -0.76
C ASP A 54 -30.03 1.62 -0.45
N SER A 55 -30.11 0.72 0.54
CA SER A 55 -31.41 0.20 0.99
C SER A 55 -32.34 1.29 1.53
N LEU A 56 -31.82 2.32 2.21
CA LEU A 56 -32.61 3.44 2.73
C LEU A 56 -33.06 4.41 1.62
N ALA A 57 -32.28 4.51 0.53
CA ALA A 57 -32.64 5.31 -0.64
C ALA A 57 -33.89 4.76 -1.37
N LEU A 58 -34.27 3.52 -1.09
CA LEU A 58 -35.51 2.89 -1.56
C LEU A 58 -36.73 3.13 -0.65
N SER A 59 -36.56 3.85 0.46
CA SER A 59 -37.65 4.14 1.41
C SER A 59 -38.83 4.87 0.74
N LYS A 60 -40.05 4.68 1.24
CA LYS A 60 -41.21 5.47 0.79
C LYS A 60 -41.22 6.88 1.40
N ASP A 61 -40.53 7.06 2.52
CA ASP A 61 -40.41 8.34 3.18
C ASP A 61 -39.39 9.23 2.46
N ALA A 62 -39.84 10.41 2.03
CA ALA A 62 -39.03 11.32 1.22
C ALA A 62 -37.81 11.85 1.99
N HIS A 63 -37.96 12.12 3.29
CA HIS A 63 -36.87 12.61 4.12
C HIS A 63 -35.78 11.53 4.30
N THR A 64 -36.19 10.29 4.58
CA THR A 64 -35.29 9.14 4.70
C THR A 64 -34.52 8.89 3.40
N ARG A 65 -35.19 8.97 2.24
CA ARG A 65 -34.50 8.83 0.95
C ARG A 65 -33.48 9.92 0.71
N GLN A 66 -33.82 11.17 0.99
CA GLN A 66 -32.90 12.29 0.78
C GLN A 66 -31.67 12.14 1.66
N ALA A 67 -31.86 11.86 2.95
CA ALA A 67 -30.75 11.63 3.87
C ALA A 67 -29.86 10.46 3.41
N ALA A 68 -30.46 9.38 2.89
CA ALA A 68 -29.72 8.26 2.35
C ALA A 68 -28.89 8.62 1.11
N GLN A 69 -29.44 9.43 0.20
CA GLN A 69 -28.72 9.93 -0.98
C GLN A 69 -27.54 10.83 -0.58
N ASP A 70 -27.72 11.70 0.42
CA ASP A 70 -26.66 12.57 0.93
C ASP A 70 -25.52 11.74 1.54
N ILE A 71 -25.87 10.69 2.31
CA ILE A 71 -24.90 9.74 2.86
C ILE A 71 -24.15 9.02 1.73
N LEU A 72 -24.85 8.51 0.72
CA LEU A 72 -24.23 7.85 -0.43
C LEU A 72 -23.25 8.77 -1.15
N ALA A 73 -23.64 10.02 -1.40
CA ALA A 73 -22.78 11.01 -2.04
C ALA A 73 -21.49 11.27 -1.24
N ALA A 74 -21.60 11.38 0.09
CA ALA A 74 -20.44 11.55 0.97
C ALA A 74 -19.52 10.32 0.98
N LEU A 75 -20.09 9.11 1.02
CA LEU A 75 -19.33 7.86 0.97
C LEU A 75 -18.63 7.67 -0.38
N ASP A 76 -19.30 8.02 -1.48
CA ASP A 76 -18.70 7.99 -2.82
C ASP A 76 -17.54 8.98 -2.95
N ALA A 77 -17.67 10.19 -2.40
CA ALA A 77 -16.57 11.15 -2.38
C ALA A 77 -15.37 10.59 -1.58
N ALA A 78 -15.60 10.03 -0.39
CA ALA A 78 -14.54 9.45 0.43
C ALA A 78 -13.84 8.27 -0.27
N THR A 79 -14.58 7.38 -0.91
CA THR A 79 -14.00 6.24 -1.62
C THR A 79 -13.23 6.65 -2.88
N ARG A 80 -13.60 7.74 -3.54
CA ARG A 80 -12.83 8.35 -4.63
C ARG A 80 -11.50 8.89 -4.16
N GLU A 81 -11.48 9.63 -3.05
CA GLU A 81 -10.25 10.15 -2.44
C GLU A 81 -9.30 9.01 -2.02
N LEU A 82 -9.82 7.98 -1.35
CA LEU A 82 -9.05 6.78 -1.00
C LEU A 82 -8.47 6.09 -2.24
N SER A 83 -9.24 6.03 -3.33
CA SER A 83 -8.77 5.47 -4.61
C SER A 83 -7.68 6.33 -5.25
N ALA A 84 -7.78 7.66 -5.15
CA ALA A 84 -6.76 8.59 -5.61
C ALA A 84 -5.46 8.43 -4.81
N MET A 85 -5.54 8.37 -3.48
CA MET A 85 -4.40 8.09 -2.60
C MET A 85 -3.71 6.79 -2.98
N ARG A 86 -4.47 5.71 -3.19
CA ARG A 86 -3.91 4.42 -3.61
C ARG A 86 -3.16 4.51 -4.94
N ARG A 87 -3.69 5.26 -5.92
CA ARG A 87 -3.04 5.46 -7.22
C ARG A 87 -1.72 6.21 -7.08
N LEU A 88 -1.68 7.26 -6.25
CA LEU A 88 -0.46 8.03 -5.98
C LEU A 88 0.65 7.15 -5.37
N LEU A 89 0.28 6.21 -4.49
CA LEU A 89 1.22 5.24 -3.93
C LEU A 89 1.73 4.26 -4.99
N SER A 90 0.85 3.76 -5.87
CA SER A 90 1.26 2.86 -6.96
C SER A 90 2.20 3.53 -7.97
N THR A 91 2.02 4.83 -8.24
CA THR A 91 2.90 5.59 -9.17
C THR A 91 4.28 5.91 -8.57
N ARG A 92 4.47 5.74 -7.26
CA ARG A 92 5.75 6.00 -6.57
C ARG A 92 6.72 4.82 -6.61
N THR A 93 6.26 3.65 -7.04
CA THR A 93 7.08 2.45 -7.22
C THR A 93 7.78 2.49 -8.59
N PRO A 94 9.14 2.58 -8.66
CA PRO A 94 9.90 2.48 -9.90
C PRO A 94 9.96 1.06 -10.46
#